data_AF-A0A1W4XE53-F1
#
_entry.id   AF-A0A1W4XE53-F1
#
_cell.length_a   1.000
_cell.length_b   1.000
_cell.length_c   1.000
_cell.angle_alpha   90.00
_cell.angle_beta   90.00
_cell.angle_gamma   90.00
#
_symmetry.space_group_name_H-M   'P 1'
#
loop_
_entity.id
_entity.type
_entity.pdbx_description
1 polymer ?
#
loop_
_entity_poly.entity_id
_entity_poly.type
_entity_poly.pdbx_seq_one_letter_code
_entity_poly.pdbx_strand_id
1 'polypeptide(L)'
;MTYQEFLTSAYGRKRYWARSYIGWDRFSYCQPNATHISLRNLELDHYKIDVIITQNVDRLHTKAGSINVVELHGTLYEVICLSCHKKYCRFKIQEQMKKLNPNIREFATMVRPDGDVDISEDQIKQFLAPQCEECGGILKPDVVYFGDNVPRERVMKVTQAVTNSDSLLVLGSSLSVYSSYRIVLQAAEEKKNIAIVNIGPTRADHCAHLRISAKCGEILPKIC
;
A
#
# COMPACT_ATOMS: atom_id res chain seq x y z
N MET A 1 12.78 3.38 -6.15
CA MET A 1 13.67 2.33 -5.62
C MET A 1 13.12 0.97 -5.96
N THR A 2 13.92 0.12 -6.60
CA THR A 2 13.52 -1.27 -6.93
C THR A 2 13.88 -2.24 -5.80
N TYR A 3 13.38 -3.47 -5.85
CA TYR A 3 13.77 -4.52 -4.91
C TYR A 3 15.28 -4.78 -4.91
N GLN A 4 15.84 -4.94 -6.11
CA GLN A 4 17.27 -5.19 -6.27
C GLN A 4 18.14 -4.06 -5.71
N GLU A 5 17.75 -2.81 -5.99
CA GLU A 5 18.46 -1.63 -5.47
C GLU A 5 18.45 -1.61 -3.93
N PHE A 6 17.34 -1.96 -3.30
CA PHE A 6 17.26 -2.04 -1.84
C PHE A 6 18.18 -3.12 -1.26
N LEU A 7 18.27 -4.28 -1.92
CA LEU A 7 19.13 -5.38 -1.46
C LEU A 7 20.63 -5.04 -1.59
N THR A 8 21.03 -4.44 -2.71
CA THR A 8 22.46 -4.28 -3.02
C THR A 8 23.04 -2.95 -2.55
N SER A 9 22.24 -1.89 -2.45
CA SER A 9 22.75 -0.54 -2.15
C SER A 9 22.52 -0.13 -0.70
N ALA A 10 23.58 -0.14 0.11
CA ALA A 10 23.52 0.39 1.48
C ALA A 10 23.13 1.88 1.50
N TYR A 11 23.64 2.67 0.56
CA TYR A 11 23.24 4.06 0.39
C TYR A 11 21.77 4.18 -0.04
N GLY A 12 21.30 3.33 -0.97
CA GLY A 12 19.90 3.29 -1.39
C GLY A 12 18.94 3.00 -0.23
N ARG A 13 19.28 2.03 0.63
CA ARG A 13 18.52 1.76 1.87
C ARG A 13 18.51 2.94 2.82
N LYS A 14 19.65 3.58 3.01
CA LYS A 14 19.80 4.75 3.88
C LYS A 14 18.92 5.91 3.37
N ARG A 15 18.99 6.22 2.08
CA ARG A 15 18.15 7.23 1.40
C ARG A 15 16.67 6.93 1.55
N TYR A 16 16.26 5.67 1.37
CA TYR A 16 14.87 5.26 1.57
C TYR A 16 14.40 5.47 3.01
N TRP A 17 15.14 4.95 3.98
CA TRP A 17 14.76 5.04 5.38
C TRP A 17 14.75 6.49 5.89
N ALA A 18 15.66 7.33 5.42
CA ALA A 18 15.65 8.77 5.72
C ALA A 18 14.35 9.43 5.24
N ARG A 19 13.96 9.22 3.98
CA ARG A 19 12.70 9.76 3.43
C ARG A 19 11.47 9.20 4.14
N SER A 20 11.47 7.89 4.40
CA SER A 20 10.39 7.22 5.13
C SER A 20 10.27 7.74 6.56
N TYR A 21 11.38 7.99 7.26
CA TYR A 21 11.38 8.50 8.63
C TYR A 21 10.72 9.89 8.70
N ILE A 22 11.06 10.80 7.79
CA ILE A 22 10.52 12.16 7.81
C ILE A 22 9.05 12.18 7.36
N GLY A 23 8.69 11.41 6.33
CA GLY A 23 7.32 11.35 5.82
C GLY A 23 6.34 10.56 6.72
N TRP A 24 6.84 9.80 7.69
CA TRP A 24 6.03 8.85 8.46
C TRP A 24 4.88 9.51 9.21
N ASP A 25 5.14 10.61 9.92
CA ASP A 25 4.11 11.25 10.76
C ASP A 25 2.91 11.65 9.89
N ARG A 26 3.15 12.43 8.81
CA ARG A 26 2.10 12.82 7.85
C ARG A 26 1.36 11.61 7.27
N PHE A 27 2.09 10.61 6.80
CA PHE A 27 1.52 9.41 6.21
C PHE A 27 0.62 8.65 7.20
N SER A 28 1.10 8.46 8.43
CA SER A 28 0.39 7.73 9.48
C SER A 28 -0.84 8.47 9.99
N TYR A 29 -0.88 9.80 9.91
CA TYR A 29 -2.04 10.63 10.27
C TYR A 29 -3.12 10.71 9.18
N CYS A 30 -2.83 10.32 7.94
CA CYS A 30 -3.84 10.30 6.86
C CYS A 30 -5.09 9.51 7.29
N GLN A 31 -6.26 10.12 7.12
CA GLN A 31 -7.56 9.57 7.47
C GLN A 31 -8.28 9.00 6.25
N PRO A 32 -9.15 8.00 6.43
CA PRO A 32 -10.01 7.50 5.37
C PRO A 32 -10.93 8.60 4.84
N ASN A 33 -11.26 8.51 3.54
CA ASN A 33 -12.23 9.40 2.89
C ASN A 33 -13.58 8.70 2.67
N ALA A 34 -14.55 9.43 2.09
CA ALA A 34 -15.89 8.95 1.83
C ALA A 34 -15.94 7.62 1.05
N THR A 35 -15.02 7.36 0.12
CA THR A 35 -14.94 6.09 -0.60
C THR A 35 -14.66 4.93 0.37
N HIS A 36 -13.70 5.09 1.27
CA HIS A 36 -13.35 4.03 2.22
C HIS A 36 -14.49 3.75 3.19
N ILE A 37 -15.15 4.81 3.68
CA ILE A 37 -16.33 4.69 4.56
C ILE A 37 -17.48 3.98 3.83
N SER A 38 -17.75 4.36 2.58
CA SER A 38 -18.77 3.73 1.74
C SER A 38 -18.52 2.23 1.56
N LEU A 39 -17.27 1.82 1.29
CA LEU A 39 -16.91 0.42 1.17
C LEU A 39 -17.06 -0.35 2.48
N ARG A 40 -16.68 0.25 3.61
CA ARG A 40 -16.92 -0.32 4.94
C ARG A 40 -18.41 -0.53 5.22
N ASN A 41 -19.26 0.41 4.83
CA ASN A 41 -20.71 0.27 5.01
C ASN A 41 -21.27 -0.83 4.09
N LEU A 42 -20.85 -0.88 2.82
CA LEU A 42 -21.25 -1.95 1.90
C LEU A 42 -20.81 -3.34 2.37
N GLU A 43 -19.67 -3.45 3.05
CA GLU A 43 -19.19 -4.68 3.69
C GLU A 43 -20.02 -5.04 4.93
N LEU A 44 -20.13 -4.14 5.91
CA LEU A 44 -20.62 -4.47 7.24
C LEU A 44 -22.12 -4.24 7.45
N ASP A 45 -22.68 -3.23 6.79
CA ASP A 45 -24.06 -2.80 7.01
C ASP A 45 -24.99 -3.38 5.93
N HIS A 46 -24.49 -3.55 4.69
CA HIS A 46 -25.30 -4.03 3.55
C HIS A 46 -24.92 -5.43 3.05
N TYR A 47 -23.82 -6.02 3.53
CA TYR A 47 -23.35 -7.36 3.15
C TYR A 47 -23.24 -7.56 1.63
N LYS A 48 -22.76 -6.53 0.91
CA LYS A 48 -22.57 -6.51 -0.55
C LYS A 48 -21.12 -6.70 -0.98
N ILE A 49 -20.18 -6.52 -0.06
CA ILE A 49 -18.75 -6.71 -0.31
C ILE A 49 -18.25 -7.80 0.62
N ASP A 50 -17.87 -8.94 0.06
CA ASP A 50 -17.25 -10.01 0.83
C ASP A 50 -15.81 -9.67 1.23
N VAL A 51 -15.06 -9.03 0.33
CA VAL A 51 -13.62 -8.79 0.49
C VAL A 51 -13.16 -7.56 -0.28
N ILE A 52 -12.30 -6.76 0.35
CA ILE A 52 -11.62 -5.63 -0.28
C ILE A 52 -10.17 -6.03 -0.57
N ILE A 53 -9.81 -6.06 -1.85
CA ILE A 53 -8.42 -6.26 -2.27
C ILE A 53 -7.82 -4.89 -2.62
N THR A 54 -6.76 -4.49 -1.94
CA THR A 54 -6.13 -3.18 -2.16
C THR A 54 -4.67 -3.29 -2.60
N GLN A 55 -4.30 -2.45 -3.56
CA GLN A 55 -2.89 -2.22 -3.95
C GLN A 55 -2.21 -1.22 -3.02
N ASN A 56 -3.00 -0.44 -2.27
CA ASN A 56 -2.48 0.59 -1.40
C ASN A 56 -1.81 -0.04 -0.17
N VAL A 57 -0.81 0.66 0.36
CA VAL A 57 0.00 0.22 1.51
C VAL A 57 -0.25 1.10 2.75
N ASP A 58 -1.37 1.84 2.76
CA ASP A 58 -1.69 2.95 3.66
C ASP A 58 -2.65 2.62 4.80
N ARG A 59 -3.20 1.40 4.81
CA ARG A 59 -4.21 0.92 5.76
C ARG A 59 -5.47 1.79 5.84
N LEU A 60 -5.79 2.61 4.85
CA LEU A 60 -6.97 3.48 4.93
C LEU A 60 -8.28 2.69 4.96
N HIS A 61 -8.35 1.52 4.31
CA HIS A 61 -9.50 0.62 4.44
C HIS A 61 -9.64 0.07 5.88
N THR A 62 -8.54 -0.40 6.48
CA THR A 62 -8.55 -0.87 7.87
C THR A 62 -8.88 0.26 8.85
N LYS A 63 -8.35 1.47 8.64
CA LYS A 63 -8.69 2.66 9.44
C LYS A 63 -10.15 3.07 9.29
N ALA A 64 -10.78 2.80 8.15
CA ALA A 64 -12.21 3.01 7.95
C ALA A 64 -13.07 2.00 8.71
N GLY A 65 -12.48 0.93 9.22
CA GLY A 65 -13.16 -0.15 9.95
C GLY A 65 -13.52 -1.36 9.09
N SER A 66 -13.05 -1.43 7.83
CA SER A 66 -13.21 -2.65 7.03
C SER A 66 -12.45 -3.82 7.64
N ILE A 67 -13.05 -5.02 7.60
CA ILE A 67 -12.55 -6.19 8.32
C ILE A 67 -11.85 -7.16 7.36
N ASN A 68 -12.47 -7.49 6.24
CA ASN A 68 -11.94 -8.44 5.27
C ASN A 68 -11.14 -7.72 4.17
N VAL A 69 -9.94 -7.26 4.54
CA VAL A 69 -9.03 -6.53 3.64
C VAL A 69 -7.81 -7.38 3.30
N VAL A 70 -7.54 -7.55 1.99
CA VAL A 70 -6.31 -8.15 1.48
C VAL A 70 -5.40 -7.06 0.94
N GLU A 71 -4.34 -6.75 1.69
CA GLU A 71 -3.27 -5.82 1.28
C GLU A 71 -2.33 -6.52 0.27
N LEU A 72 -2.66 -6.47 -1.02
CA LEU A 72 -1.95 -7.18 -2.10
C LEU A 72 -0.45 -6.86 -2.11
N HIS A 73 -0.11 -5.58 -1.96
CA HIS A 73 1.27 -5.10 -1.94
C HIS A 73 1.84 -4.94 -0.53
N GLY A 74 1.17 -5.48 0.48
CA GLY A 74 1.58 -5.36 1.88
C GLY A 74 1.28 -3.99 2.47
N THR A 75 2.03 -3.59 3.48
CA THR A 75 1.69 -2.43 4.30
C THR A 75 2.92 -1.70 4.81
N LEU A 76 2.87 -0.36 4.81
CA LEU A 76 3.95 0.46 5.38
C LEU A 76 3.91 0.49 6.91
N TYR A 77 2.88 -0.07 7.55
CA TYR A 77 2.76 -0.15 9.01
C TYR A 77 3.51 -1.33 9.62
N GLU A 78 4.10 -2.19 8.78
CA GLU A 78 4.93 -3.32 9.19
C GLU A 78 6.33 -3.24 8.56
N VAL A 79 7.31 -3.76 9.27
CA VAL A 79 8.70 -3.86 8.85
C VAL A 79 9.16 -5.29 9.10
N ILE A 80 9.82 -5.89 8.12
CA ILE A 80 10.32 -7.26 8.15
C ILE A 80 11.85 -7.29 8.08
N CYS A 81 12.47 -8.14 8.89
CA CYS A 81 13.89 -8.45 8.74
C CYS A 81 14.10 -9.42 7.58
N LEU A 82 15.01 -9.09 6.66
CA LEU A 82 15.34 -9.94 5.52
C LEU A 82 16.17 -11.19 5.88
N SER A 83 16.73 -11.24 7.10
CA SER A 83 17.57 -12.35 7.56
C SER A 83 16.80 -13.36 8.42
N CYS A 84 16.03 -12.88 9.40
CA CYS A 84 15.31 -13.75 10.35
C CYS A 84 13.78 -13.71 10.20
N HIS A 85 13.25 -12.93 9.25
CA HIS A 85 11.82 -12.77 8.98
C HIS A 85 10.96 -12.23 10.15
N LYS A 86 11.59 -11.79 11.25
CA LYS A 86 10.89 -11.11 12.33
C LYS A 86 10.18 -9.87 11.80
N LYS A 87 8.90 -9.73 12.13
CA LYS A 87 8.09 -8.55 11.85
C LYS A 87 8.07 -7.60 13.04
N TYR A 88 8.05 -6.31 12.73
CA TYR A 88 8.00 -5.21 13.67
C TYR A 88 6.91 -4.23 13.26
N CYS A 89 6.22 -3.67 14.24
CA CYS A 89 5.36 -2.51 14.04
C CYS A 89 6.21 -1.31 13.58
N ARG A 90 5.79 -0.62 12.52
CA ARG A 90 6.50 0.54 11.97
C ARG A 90 6.68 1.67 12.97
N PHE A 91 5.77 1.84 13.93
CA PHE A 91 5.90 2.81 15.02
C PHE A 91 7.10 2.50 15.93
N LYS A 92 7.35 1.22 16.23
CA LYS A 92 8.55 0.81 16.99
C LYS A 92 9.84 1.15 16.23
N ILE A 93 9.84 0.89 14.93
CA ILE A 93 10.99 1.23 14.07
C ILE A 93 11.14 2.75 13.93
N GLN A 94 10.06 3.52 13.96
CA GLN A 94 10.12 4.99 13.98
C GLN A 94 10.85 5.50 15.24
N GLU A 95 10.51 4.96 16.41
CA GLU A 95 11.19 5.31 17.67
C GLU A 95 12.65 4.86 17.70
N GLN A 96 12.97 3.70 17.11
CA GLN A 96 14.35 3.26 16.92
C GLN A 96 15.14 4.27 16.07
N MET A 97 14.60 4.66 14.91
CA MET A 97 15.25 5.65 14.03
C MET A 97 15.40 7.02 14.72
N LYS A 98 14.40 7.45 15.50
CA LYS A 98 14.48 8.69 16.27
C LYS A 98 15.62 8.69 17.30
N LYS A 99 15.81 7.57 18.01
CA LYS A 99 16.93 7.39 18.96
C LYS A 99 18.28 7.37 18.27
N LEU A 100 18.37 6.72 17.11
CA LEU A 100 19.60 6.65 16.31
C LEU A 100 19.97 8.00 15.67
N ASN A 101 18.98 8.88 15.46
CA ASN A 101 19.12 10.11 14.69
C ASN A 101 18.57 11.34 15.45
N PRO A 102 19.13 11.69 16.63
CA PRO A 102 18.57 12.76 17.48
C PRO A 102 18.54 14.13 16.78
N ASN A 103 19.51 14.40 15.90
CA ASN A 103 19.70 15.72 15.29
C ASN A 103 18.91 15.91 13.98
N ILE A 104 18.23 14.88 13.45
CA ILE A 104 17.57 14.95 12.13
C ILE A 104 16.23 15.69 12.19
N ARG A 105 15.59 15.75 13.35
CA ARG A 105 14.23 16.30 13.48
C ARG A 105 14.16 17.82 13.29
N GLU A 106 15.25 18.55 13.50
CA GLU A 106 15.31 20.01 13.29
C GLU A 106 15.23 20.41 11.81
N PHE A 107 15.54 19.49 10.89
CA PHE A 107 15.65 19.78 9.46
C PHE A 107 14.37 19.52 8.64
N ALA A 108 13.36 18.88 9.22
CA ALA A 108 12.18 18.38 8.51
C ALA A 108 11.09 19.45 8.25
N THR A 109 11.37 20.73 8.52
CA THR A 109 10.38 21.83 8.46
C THR A 109 10.02 22.31 7.06
N MET A 110 10.64 21.77 6.00
CA MET A 110 10.31 22.13 4.61
C MET A 110 9.70 20.93 3.85
N VAL A 111 8.42 20.68 4.09
CA VAL A 111 7.61 19.77 3.27
C VAL A 111 7.03 20.57 2.12
N ARG A 112 7.27 20.14 0.88
CA ARG A 112 6.70 20.78 -0.32
C ARG A 112 5.17 20.56 -0.37
N PRO A 113 4.40 21.41 -1.09
CA PRO A 113 2.94 21.28 -1.19
C PRO A 113 2.44 19.92 -1.69
N ASP A 114 3.24 19.24 -2.53
CA ASP A 114 2.99 17.89 -3.05
C ASP A 114 3.29 16.76 -2.05
N GLY A 115 3.91 17.10 -0.92
CA GLY A 115 4.29 16.18 0.14
C GLY A 115 5.63 15.49 -0.03
N ASP A 116 6.45 15.91 -0.99
CA ASP A 116 7.84 15.46 -1.01
C ASP A 116 8.68 16.18 0.05
N VAL A 117 9.63 15.44 0.61
CA VAL A 117 10.58 15.91 1.61
C VAL A 117 11.92 16.05 0.89
N ASP A 118 12.40 17.28 0.73
CA ASP A 118 13.78 17.50 0.31
C ASP A 118 14.71 17.16 1.48
N ILE A 119 15.38 16.03 1.37
CA ILE A 119 16.48 15.67 2.27
C ILE A 119 17.77 15.94 1.52
N SER A 120 18.66 16.75 2.10
CA SER A 120 19.95 17.02 1.49
C SER A 120 20.81 15.74 1.46
N GLU A 121 21.72 15.67 0.49
CA GLU A 121 22.64 14.52 0.37
C GLU A 121 23.48 14.31 1.64
N ASP A 122 23.84 15.38 2.33
CA ASP A 122 24.62 15.28 3.57
C ASP A 122 23.79 14.76 4.75
N GLN A 123 22.51 15.12 4.82
CA GLN A 123 21.57 14.53 5.78
C GLN A 123 21.36 13.04 5.51
N ILE A 124 21.24 12.64 4.24
CA ILE A 124 21.16 11.22 3.87
C ILE A 124 22.43 10.50 4.32
N LYS A 125 23.63 11.05 4.10
CA LYS A 125 24.88 10.39 4.51
C LYS A 125 24.97 10.18 6.03
N GLN A 126 24.53 11.16 6.81
CA GLN A 126 24.54 11.12 8.28
C GLN A 126 23.45 10.23 8.88
N PHE A 127 22.37 9.94 8.13
CA PHE A 127 21.28 9.09 8.60
C PHE A 127 21.76 7.67 8.95
N LEU A 128 21.34 7.18 10.11
CA LEU A 128 21.55 5.81 10.57
C LEU A 128 20.26 5.02 10.35
N ALA A 129 20.31 4.07 9.42
CA ALA A 129 19.20 3.18 9.09
C ALA A 129 18.94 2.17 10.22
N PRO A 130 17.67 1.79 10.46
CA PRO A 130 17.33 0.85 11.51
C PRO A 130 17.84 -0.56 11.17
N GLN A 131 18.14 -1.32 12.21
CA GLN A 131 18.61 -2.71 12.12
C GLN A 131 17.72 -3.62 12.98
N CYS A 132 17.68 -4.90 12.62
CA CYS A 132 16.93 -5.89 13.38
C CYS A 132 17.49 -6.02 14.80
N GLU A 133 16.64 -5.88 15.82
CA GLU A 133 17.06 -6.02 17.23
C GLU A 133 17.45 -7.47 17.59
N GLU A 134 16.92 -8.46 16.87
CA GLU A 134 17.19 -9.89 17.12
C GLU A 134 18.50 -10.38 16.50
N CYS A 135 18.88 -9.87 15.33
CA CYS A 135 20.01 -10.43 14.56
C CYS A 135 20.90 -9.40 13.84
N GLY A 136 20.64 -8.09 13.99
CA GLY A 136 21.36 -7.03 13.27
C GLY A 136 21.10 -6.98 11.75
N GLY A 137 20.28 -7.89 11.22
CA GLY A 137 19.97 -7.99 9.80
C GLY A 137 19.24 -6.78 9.22
N ILE A 138 19.21 -6.71 7.89
CA ILE A 138 18.59 -5.60 7.15
C ILE A 138 17.08 -5.61 7.37
N LEU A 139 16.53 -4.46 7.76
CA LEU A 139 15.09 -4.24 7.83
C LEU A 139 14.57 -3.64 6.52
N LYS A 140 13.43 -4.15 6.05
CA LYS A 140 12.66 -3.66 4.91
C LYS A 140 11.22 -3.39 5.36
N PRO A 141 10.52 -2.33 4.90
CA PRO A 141 9.06 -2.30 5.03
C PRO A 141 8.43 -3.57 4.45
N ASP A 142 7.35 -4.07 5.06
CA ASP A 142 6.62 -5.25 4.54
C ASP A 142 5.69 -4.87 3.38
N VAL A 143 6.31 -4.33 2.32
CA VAL A 143 5.67 -4.00 1.06
C VAL A 143 6.37 -4.68 -0.12
N VAL A 144 5.60 -4.96 -1.17
CA VAL A 144 6.12 -5.51 -2.42
C VAL A 144 6.69 -4.37 -3.26
N TYR A 145 8.00 -4.40 -3.52
CA TYR A 145 8.66 -3.41 -4.38
C TYR A 145 8.50 -3.75 -5.86
N PHE A 146 8.80 -2.79 -6.73
CA PHE A 146 8.97 -3.08 -8.16
C PHE A 146 10.11 -4.08 -8.36
N GLY A 147 9.82 -5.16 -9.09
CA GLY A 147 10.72 -6.29 -9.29
C GLY A 147 10.66 -7.36 -8.19
N ASP A 148 9.85 -7.15 -7.14
CA ASP A 148 9.57 -8.15 -6.10
C ASP A 148 8.32 -8.98 -6.46
N ASN A 149 8.17 -10.13 -5.81
CA ASN A 149 7.01 -11.00 -5.98
C ASN A 149 6.00 -10.81 -4.86
N VAL A 150 4.71 -10.77 -5.22
CA VAL A 150 3.63 -10.86 -4.22
C VAL A 150 3.72 -12.23 -3.53
N PRO A 151 3.72 -12.29 -2.18
CA PRO A 151 3.76 -13.55 -1.45
C PRO A 151 2.68 -14.53 -1.90
N ARG A 152 3.04 -15.81 -2.07
CA ARG A 152 2.14 -16.86 -2.58
C ARG A 152 0.83 -16.95 -1.80
N GLU A 153 0.91 -16.83 -0.47
CA GLU A 153 -0.28 -16.83 0.41
C GLU A 153 -1.27 -15.71 0.06
N ARG A 154 -0.78 -14.51 -0.29
CA ARG A 154 -1.64 -13.36 -0.65
C ARG A 154 -2.25 -13.59 -2.03
N VAL A 155 -1.47 -14.10 -2.98
CA VAL A 155 -1.99 -14.48 -4.30
C VAL A 155 -3.10 -15.53 -4.17
N MET A 156 -2.90 -16.57 -3.36
CA MET A 156 -3.91 -17.60 -3.14
C MET A 156 -5.19 -17.04 -2.51
N LYS A 157 -5.07 -16.17 -1.50
CA LYS A 157 -6.22 -15.49 -0.90
C LYS A 157 -7.00 -14.66 -1.92
N VAL A 158 -6.32 -13.88 -2.75
CA VAL A 158 -6.93 -13.07 -3.81
C VAL A 158 -7.62 -13.95 -4.85
N THR A 159 -6.96 -15.01 -5.30
CA THR A 159 -7.52 -15.95 -6.27
C THR A 159 -8.81 -16.58 -5.73
N GLN A 160 -8.79 -17.08 -4.48
CA GLN A 160 -9.98 -17.67 -3.86
C GLN A 160 -11.11 -16.66 -3.68
N ALA A 161 -10.78 -15.42 -3.29
CA ALA A 161 -11.73 -14.32 -3.16
C ALA A 161 -12.46 -14.05 -4.49
N VAL A 162 -11.72 -13.94 -5.60
CA VAL A 162 -12.32 -13.75 -6.93
C VAL A 162 -13.20 -14.94 -7.30
N THR A 163 -12.72 -16.16 -7.10
CA THR A 163 -13.49 -17.36 -7.43
C THR A 163 -14.81 -17.45 -6.67
N ASN A 164 -14.82 -17.07 -5.40
CA ASN A 164 -16.01 -17.10 -4.55
C ASN A 164 -16.97 -15.92 -4.78
N SER A 165 -16.52 -14.84 -5.43
CA SER A 165 -17.35 -13.68 -5.73
C SER A 165 -18.23 -13.89 -6.97
N ASP A 166 -19.33 -13.14 -7.09
CA ASP A 166 -20.13 -13.07 -8.32
C ASP A 166 -19.68 -11.93 -9.26
N SER A 167 -19.02 -10.91 -8.70
CA SER A 167 -18.71 -9.64 -9.35
C SER A 167 -17.42 -9.03 -8.81
N LEU A 168 -16.72 -8.27 -9.67
CA LEU A 168 -15.53 -7.50 -9.34
C LEU A 168 -15.76 -6.01 -9.64
N LEU A 169 -15.60 -5.18 -8.60
CA LEU A 169 -15.62 -3.71 -8.73
C LEU A 169 -14.20 -3.15 -8.59
N VAL A 170 -13.67 -2.53 -9.64
CA VAL A 170 -12.37 -1.86 -9.63
C VAL A 170 -12.55 -0.37 -9.37
N LEU A 171 -11.85 0.16 -8.36
CA LEU A 171 -11.94 1.57 -7.96
C LEU A 171 -10.57 2.23 -8.02
N GLY A 172 -10.45 3.34 -8.75
CA GLY A 172 -9.31 4.25 -8.68
C GLY A 172 -7.95 3.63 -9.03
N SER A 173 -7.91 2.68 -9.97
CA SER A 173 -6.69 2.02 -10.40
C SER A 173 -6.58 2.01 -11.92
N SER A 174 -5.43 2.42 -12.46
CA SER A 174 -5.14 2.30 -13.90
C SER A 174 -4.92 0.84 -14.34
N LEU A 175 -4.69 -0.07 -13.38
CA LEU A 175 -4.35 -1.48 -13.64
C LEU A 175 -3.14 -1.66 -14.56
N SER A 176 -2.22 -0.69 -14.58
CA SER A 176 -1.01 -0.77 -15.40
C SER A 176 -0.05 -1.84 -14.86
N VAL A 177 -0.04 -2.05 -13.54
CA VAL A 177 0.80 -3.05 -12.87
C VAL A 177 0.17 -4.44 -13.01
N TYR A 178 0.95 -5.42 -13.48
CA TYR A 178 0.42 -6.75 -13.80
C TYR A 178 -0.16 -7.50 -12.60
N SER A 179 0.35 -7.27 -11.40
CA SER A 179 -0.11 -7.94 -10.17
C SER A 179 -1.56 -7.63 -9.80
N SER A 180 -2.08 -6.46 -10.13
CA SER A 180 -3.50 -6.14 -9.98
C SER A 180 -4.29 -6.45 -11.26
N TYR A 181 -3.70 -6.22 -12.43
CA TYR A 181 -4.34 -6.55 -13.71
C TYR A 181 -4.74 -8.03 -13.83
N ARG A 182 -3.91 -8.96 -13.35
CA ARG A 182 -4.21 -10.40 -13.35
C ARG A 182 -5.48 -10.77 -12.58
N ILE A 183 -5.90 -9.96 -11.61
CA ILE A 183 -7.14 -10.17 -10.84
C ILE A 183 -8.34 -9.97 -11.78
N VAL A 184 -8.29 -8.93 -12.61
CA VAL A 184 -9.35 -8.66 -13.60
C VAL A 184 -9.35 -9.70 -14.71
N LEU A 185 -8.17 -10.17 -15.15
CA LEU A 185 -8.07 -11.26 -16.11
C LEU A 185 -8.70 -12.55 -15.57
N GLN A 186 -8.42 -12.92 -14.32
CA GLN A 186 -9.06 -14.07 -13.68
C GLN A 186 -10.59 -13.89 -13.63
N ALA A 187 -11.06 -12.72 -13.18
CA ALA A 187 -12.50 -12.44 -13.13
C ALA A 187 -13.16 -12.54 -14.51
N ALA A 188 -12.49 -12.10 -15.57
CA ALA A 188 -13.00 -12.20 -16.94
C ALA A 188 -13.02 -13.65 -17.44
N GLU A 189 -11.96 -14.42 -17.16
CA GLU A 189 -11.87 -15.85 -17.50
C GLU A 189 -12.98 -16.67 -16.80
N GLU A 190 -13.25 -16.36 -15.53
CA GLU A 190 -14.32 -16.96 -14.75
C GLU A 190 -15.71 -16.33 -15.00
N LYS A 191 -15.83 -15.43 -15.98
CA LYS A 191 -17.09 -14.78 -16.41
C LYS A 191 -17.82 -14.03 -15.29
N LYS A 192 -17.08 -13.42 -14.36
CA LYS A 192 -17.64 -12.54 -13.32
C LYS A 192 -18.11 -11.23 -13.94
N ASN A 193 -19.09 -10.58 -13.30
CA ASN A 193 -19.48 -9.22 -13.69
C ASN A 193 -18.37 -8.25 -13.29
N ILE A 194 -17.89 -7.42 -14.20
CA ILE A 194 -16.78 -6.49 -13.93
C ILE A 194 -17.27 -5.06 -14.13
N ALA A 195 -17.13 -4.23 -13.09
CA ALA A 195 -17.38 -2.80 -13.14
C ALA A 195 -16.11 -2.02 -12.78
N ILE A 196 -15.90 -0.87 -13.43
CA ILE A 196 -14.73 -0.02 -13.20
C ILE A 196 -15.19 1.42 -12.96
N VAL A 197 -14.73 2.02 -11.85
CA VAL A 197 -14.87 3.46 -11.58
C VAL A 197 -13.47 4.05 -11.47
N ASN A 198 -13.04 4.79 -12.49
CA ASN A 198 -11.74 5.43 -12.53
C ASN A 198 -11.80 6.68 -13.41
N ILE A 199 -11.13 7.77 -13.02
CA ILE A 199 -11.15 9.03 -13.78
C ILE A 199 -10.58 8.83 -15.19
N GLY A 200 -9.43 8.15 -15.27
CA GLY A 200 -8.69 7.90 -16.50
C GLY A 200 -8.99 6.53 -17.13
N PRO A 201 -8.35 6.22 -18.27
CA PRO A 201 -8.39 4.88 -18.85
C PRO A 201 -7.77 3.85 -17.91
N THR A 202 -8.20 2.60 -18.04
CA THR A 202 -7.55 1.46 -17.38
C THR A 202 -7.10 0.43 -18.41
N ARG A 203 -6.08 -0.35 -18.06
CA ARG A 203 -5.61 -1.46 -18.90
C ARG A 203 -6.72 -2.50 -19.17
N ALA A 204 -7.71 -2.59 -18.29
CA ALA A 204 -8.77 -3.60 -18.33
C ALA A 204 -10.13 -3.07 -18.80
N ASP A 205 -10.18 -1.88 -19.42
CA ASP A 205 -11.46 -1.30 -19.89
C ASP A 205 -12.21 -2.25 -20.84
N HIS A 206 -11.50 -3.06 -21.63
CA HIS A 206 -12.05 -4.06 -22.54
C HIS A 206 -12.69 -5.28 -21.84
N CYS A 207 -12.43 -5.49 -20.55
CA CYS A 207 -13.05 -6.54 -19.75
C CYS A 207 -14.30 -6.07 -18.99
N ALA A 208 -14.55 -4.76 -18.94
CA ALA A 208 -15.58 -4.18 -18.09
C ALA A 208 -16.97 -4.23 -18.76
N HIS A 209 -17.97 -4.64 -17.99
CA HIS A 209 -19.38 -4.57 -18.35
C HIS A 209 -19.96 -3.17 -18.10
N LEU A 210 -19.39 -2.46 -17.10
CA LEU A 210 -19.73 -1.08 -16.77
C LEU A 210 -18.45 -0.29 -16.49
N ARG A 211 -18.31 0.87 -17.12
CA ARG A 211 -17.21 1.81 -16.87
C ARG A 211 -17.75 3.20 -16.58
N ILE A 212 -17.35 3.77 -15.44
CA ILE A 212 -17.72 5.11 -15.00
C ILE A 212 -16.46 5.96 -14.86
N SER A 213 -16.36 7.00 -15.69
CA SER A 213 -15.26 7.97 -15.64
C SER A 213 -15.55 9.08 -14.64
N ALA A 214 -15.30 8.82 -13.34
CA ALA A 214 -15.57 9.78 -12.28
C ALA A 214 -14.65 9.58 -11.06
N LYS A 215 -14.65 10.55 -10.13
CA LYS A 215 -14.02 10.37 -8.82
C LYS A 215 -14.84 9.38 -7.99
N CYS A 216 -14.20 8.36 -7.42
CA CYS A 216 -14.89 7.34 -6.62
C CYS A 216 -15.69 7.96 -5.46
N GLY A 217 -15.16 9.01 -4.82
CA GLY A 217 -15.84 9.71 -3.72
C GLY A 217 -17.13 10.43 -4.11
N GLU A 218 -17.40 10.64 -5.40
CA GLU A 218 -18.65 11.25 -5.90
C GLU A 218 -19.69 10.18 -6.31
N ILE A 219 -19.26 8.92 -6.44
CA ILE A 219 -20.08 7.80 -6.93
C ILE A 219 -20.48 6.88 -5.77
N LEU A 220 -19.50 6.41 -4.98
CA LEU A 220 -19.72 5.40 -3.96
C LEU A 220 -20.74 5.81 -2.88
N PRO A 221 -20.73 7.07 -2.39
CA PRO A 221 -21.74 7.51 -1.42
C PRO A 221 -23.19 7.52 -1.94
N LYS A 222 -23.41 7.39 -3.26
CA LYS A 222 -24.77 7.37 -3.85
C LYS A 222 -25.36 5.96 -3.97
N ILE A 223 -24.57 4.93 -3.67
CA ILE A 223 -24.97 3.52 -3.79
C ILE A 223 -24.86 2.76 -2.46
N CYS A 224 -24.57 3.47 -1.37
CA CYS A 224 -24.63 2.96 0.00
C CYS A 224 -25.97 3.38 0.62
#